data_AF-A0A3D0D3Z3-F1
#
_entry.id   AF-A0A3D0D3Z3-F1
#
_cell.length_a   1.000
_cell.length_b   1.000
_cell.length_c   1.000
_cell.angle_alpha   90.00
_cell.angle_beta   90.00
_cell.angle_gamma   90.00
#
_symmetry.space_group_name_H-M   'P 1'
#
loop_
_entity.id
_entity.type
_entity.pdbx_description
1 polymer ?
#
loop_
_entity_poly.entity_id
_entity_poly.type
_entity_poly.pdbx_seq_one_letter_code
_entity_poly.pdbx_strand_id
1 'polypeptide(L)' 'MALSYATAYYGLERDPAIFATAVRALAEGNSIRATGRILQIDKDTVCGWLNRAALHCRSVVLYLGSHLQVTECQLDE' A
#
# COMPACT_ATOMS: atom_id res chain seq x y z
N MET A 1 -19.29 -3.18 -9.16
CA MET A 1 -18.10 -2.43 -9.58
C MET A 1 -17.57 -1.71 -8.35
N ALA A 2 -16.45 -2.17 -7.78
CA ALA A 2 -15.87 -1.50 -6.63
C ALA A 2 -15.30 -0.14 -7.06
N LEU A 3 -15.57 0.91 -6.30
CA LEU A 3 -15.03 2.23 -6.55
C LEU A 3 -13.53 2.20 -6.23
N SER A 4 -12.67 2.34 -7.24
CA SER A 4 -11.21 2.37 -7.08
C SER A 4 -10.63 3.78 -6.99
N TYR A 5 -11.46 4.82 -7.23
CA TYR A 5 -11.03 6.21 -7.15
C TYR A 5 -10.54 6.56 -5.74
N ALA A 6 -9.55 7.45 -5.64
CA ALA A 6 -8.87 7.82 -4.39
C ALA A 6 -8.17 6.67 -3.63
N THR A 7 -8.07 5.47 -4.20
CA THR A 7 -7.34 4.34 -3.61
C THR A 7 -6.03 4.07 -4.34
N ALA A 8 -5.15 3.28 -3.72
CA ALA A 8 -3.97 2.73 -4.39
C ALA A 8 -4.29 1.81 -5.59
N TYR A 9 -5.55 1.48 -5.88
CA TYR A 9 -5.95 0.63 -7.02
C TYR A 9 -6.33 1.42 -8.29
N TYR A 10 -6.46 2.75 -8.21
CA TYR A 10 -6.90 3.59 -9.34
C TYR A 10 -5.99 3.54 -10.58
N GLY A 11 -6.46 3.00 -11.71
CA GLY A 11 -5.64 2.87 -12.92
C GLY A 11 -4.56 1.79 -12.82
N LEU A 12 -4.77 0.79 -11.97
CA LEU A 12 -3.95 -0.42 -11.96
C LEU A 12 -4.29 -1.28 -13.20
N GLU A 13 -3.30 -1.56 -14.03
CA GLU A 13 -3.46 -2.37 -15.25
C GLU A 13 -3.49 -3.88 -14.99
N ARG A 14 -3.05 -4.29 -13.79
CA ARG A 14 -3.00 -5.70 -13.35
C ARG A 14 -4.14 -6.02 -12.40
N ASP A 15 -4.35 -7.31 -12.19
CA ASP A 15 -5.29 -7.80 -11.18
C ASP A 15 -4.97 -7.19 -9.79
N PRO A 16 -5.95 -6.48 -9.16
CA PRO A 16 -5.82 -5.93 -7.82
C PRO A 16 -5.35 -6.95 -6.77
N ALA A 17 -5.69 -8.23 -6.91
CA ALA A 17 -5.26 -9.28 -5.99
C ALA A 17 -3.74 -9.48 -6.00
N ILE A 18 -3.11 -9.37 -7.19
CA ILE A 18 -1.66 -9.49 -7.34
C ILE A 18 -0.96 -8.28 -6.71
N PHE A 19 -1.48 -7.07 -6.94
CA PHE A 19 -0.98 -5.87 -6.28
C PHE A 19 -1.08 -5.97 -4.76
N ALA A 20 -2.23 -6.38 -4.23
CA ALA A 20 -2.44 -6.54 -2.79
C ALA A 20 -1.47 -7.57 -2.19
N THR A 21 -1.24 -8.69 -2.88
CA THR A 21 -0.27 -9.71 -2.47
C THR A 21 1.15 -9.17 -2.45
N ALA A 22 1.55 -8.40 -3.47
CA ALA A 22 2.88 -7.78 -3.52
C ALA A 22 3.10 -6.78 -2.38
N VAL A 23 2.12 -5.90 -2.13
CA VAL A 23 2.18 -4.91 -1.04
C VAL A 23 2.24 -5.62 0.32
N ARG A 24 1.46 -6.70 0.50
CA ARG A 24 1.52 -7.53 1.71
C ARG A 24 2.92 -8.12 1.92
N ALA A 25 3.48 -8.77 0.91
CA ALA A 25 4.81 -9.37 1.03
C ALA A 25 5.89 -8.32 1.41
N LEU A 26 5.81 -7.12 0.82
CA LEU A 26 6.69 -6.00 1.16
C LEU A 26 6.50 -5.54 2.61
N ALA A 27 5.26 -5.41 3.09
CA ALA A 27 4.94 -5.05 4.46
C ALA A 27 5.39 -6.10 5.48
N GLU A 28 5.41 -7.38 5.08
CA GLU A 28 5.95 -8.50 5.87
C GLU A 28 7.49 -8.56 5.87
N GLY A 29 8.16 -7.62 5.20
CA GLY A 29 9.62 -7.48 5.21
C GLY A 29 10.35 -8.14 4.05
N ASN A 30 9.64 -8.64 3.02
CA ASN A 30 10.30 -9.13 1.82
C ASN A 30 10.94 -7.98 1.04
N SER A 31 12.13 -8.22 0.48
CA SER A 31 12.76 -7.27 -0.44
C SER A 31 12.00 -7.20 -1.78
N ILE A 32 12.12 -6.07 -2.49
CA ILE A 32 11.56 -5.87 -3.84
C ILE A 32 11.92 -7.03 -4.78
N ARG A 33 13.18 -7.47 -4.74
CA ARG A 33 13.67 -8.58 -5.58
C ARG A 33 13.09 -9.93 -5.16
N ALA A 34 12.94 -10.17 -3.85
CA ALA A 34 12.32 -11.39 -3.35
C ALA A 34 10.84 -11.47 -3.74
N THR A 35 10.10 -10.38 -3.54
CA THR A 35 8.69 -10.26 -3.94
C THR A 35 8.50 -10.46 -5.44
N GLY A 36 9.37 -9.86 -6.27
CA GLY A 36 9.35 -10.07 -7.72
C GLY A 36 9.55 -11.54 -8.12
N ARG A 37 10.48 -12.25 -7.48
CA ARG A 37 10.69 -13.70 -7.72
C ARG A 37 9.50 -14.55 -7.27
N ILE A 38 8.92 -14.28 -6.10
CA ILE A 38 7.78 -15.03 -5.55
C ILE A 38 6.57 -14.91 -6.47
N LEU A 39 6.31 -13.70 -6.97
CA LEU A 39 5.14 -13.40 -7.78
C LEU A 39 5.37 -13.52 -9.29
N GLN A 40 6.59 -13.84 -9.72
CA GLN A 40 7.00 -13.86 -11.13
C GLN A 40 6.71 -12.53 -11.85
N ILE A 41 7.04 -11.42 -11.18
CA ILE A 41 6.83 -10.05 -11.65
C ILE A 41 8.18 -9.33 -11.68
N ASP A 42 8.35 -8.46 -12.68
CA ASP A 42 9.54 -7.64 -12.79
C ASP A 42 9.75 -6.74 -11.55
N LYS A 43 11.00 -6.65 -11.08
CA LYS A 43 11.34 -5.89 -9.87
C LYS A 43 10.97 -4.41 -9.96
N ASP A 44 10.98 -3.82 -11.15
CA ASP A 44 10.69 -2.41 -11.35
C ASP A 44 9.18 -2.17 -11.30
N THR A 45 8.38 -3.16 -11.71
CA THR A 45 6.92 -3.18 -11.45
C THR A 45 6.64 -3.22 -9.94
N VAL A 46 7.32 -4.10 -9.20
CA VAL A 46 7.18 -4.18 -7.73
C VAL A 46 7.61 -2.87 -7.06
N CYS A 47 8.70 -2.25 -7.53
CA CYS A 47 9.16 -0.95 -7.03
C CYS A 47 8.12 0.16 -7.29
N GLY A 48 7.52 0.19 -8.49
CA GLY A 48 6.45 1.12 -8.82
C GLY A 48 5.22 0.94 -7.91
N TRP A 49 4.85 -0.31 -7.61
CA TRP A 49 3.76 -0.62 -6.70
C TRP A 49 4.06 -0.21 -5.25
N LEU A 50 5.29 -0.39 -4.78
CA LEU A 50 5.72 0.08 -3.46
C LEU A 50 5.57 1.60 -3.34
N ASN A 51 6.08 2.36 -4.31
CA ASN A 51 5.96 3.82 -4.31
C ASN A 51 4.49 4.26 -4.31
N ARG A 52 3.67 3.61 -5.15
CA ARG A 52 2.24 3.86 -5.25
C ARG A 52 1.50 3.61 -3.93
N ALA A 53 1.80 2.50 -3.25
CA ALA A 53 1.24 2.20 -1.93
C ALA A 53 1.71 3.23 -0.88
N ALA A 54 2.99 3.58 -0.87
CA ALA A 54 3.57 4.55 0.08
C ALA A 54 2.92 5.94 -0.04
N LEU A 55 2.70 6.43 -1.27
CA LEU A 55 2.00 7.69 -1.52
C LEU A 55 0.56 7.68 -1.00
N HIS A 56 -0.14 6.56 -1.16
CA HIS A 56 -1.48 6.40 -0.62
C HIS A 56 -1.48 6.36 0.92
N CYS A 57 -0.59 5.59 1.53
CA CYS A 57 -0.41 5.56 2.99
C CYS A 57 -0.13 6.96 3.54
N ARG A 58 0.76 7.73 2.90
CA ARG A 58 1.03 9.12 3.28
C ARG A 58 -0.23 9.98 3.21
N SER A 59 -1.02 9.83 2.15
CA SER A 59 -2.26 10.61 1.97
C SER A 59 -3.28 10.29 3.08
N VAL A 60 -3.44 9.00 3.43
CA VAL A 60 -4.31 8.56 4.53
C VAL A 60 -3.81 9.09 5.88
N VAL A 61 -2.52 8.97 6.17
CA VAL A 61 -1.93 9.47 7.43
C VAL A 61 -2.11 10.98 7.57
N LEU A 62 -1.87 11.75 6.50
CA LEU A 62 -2.07 13.21 6.54
C LEU A 62 -3.54 13.59 6.72
N TYR A 63 -4.45 12.87 6.05
CA TYR A 63 -5.89 13.09 6.21
C TYR A 63 -6.31 12.80 7.66
N LEU A 64 -5.96 11.64 8.20
CA LEU A 64 -6.28 11.27 9.58
C LEU A 64 -5.64 12.22 10.59
N GLY A 65 -4.36 12.57 10.42
CA GLY A 65 -3.69 13.49 11.33
C GLY A 65 -4.28 14.90 11.37
N SER A 66 -5.01 15.32 10.32
CA SER A 66 -5.67 16.63 10.27
C SER A 66 -7.16 16.58 10.59
N HIS A 67 -7.83 15.45 10.41
CA HIS A 67 -9.29 15.33 10.50
C HIS A 67 -9.78 14.40 11.62
N LEU A 68 -8.90 13.58 12.21
CA LEU A 68 -9.27 12.73 13.33
C LEU A 68 -9.06 13.48 14.64
N GLN A 69 -10.16 13.93 15.25
CA GLN A 69 -10.15 14.47 16.61
C GLN A 69 -9.98 13.31 17.59
N VAL A 70 -8.76 13.12 18.08
CA VAL A 70 -8.47 12.13 19.13
C VAL A 70 -8.95 12.72 20.46
N THR A 71 -10.10 12.27 20.94
CA THR A 71 -10.71 12.74 22.20
C THR A 71 -10.17 12.02 23.43
N GLU A 72 -9.55 10.85 23.24
CA GLU A 72 -8.97 10.02 24.30
C GLU A 72 -7.61 9.50 23.82
N CYS A 73 -6.59 9.65 24.68
CA CYS A 73 -5.26 9.10 24.43
C CYS A 73 -5.05 7.95 25.43
N GLN A 74 -4.89 6.72 24.93
CA GLN A 74 -4.44 5.63 25.78
C GLN A 74 -2.98 5.89 26.16
N LEU A 75 -2.75 6.21 27.42
CA LEU A 75 -1.42 6.23 28.01
C LEU A 75 -0.98 4.77 28.15
N ASP A 76 0.16 4.42 27.54
CA ASP A 76 0.85 3.19 27.89
C ASP A 76 1.38 3.29 29.33
N GLU A 77 1.25 2.20 30.09
CA GLU A 77 1.67 2.09 31.50
C GLU A 77 3.18 2.30 31.69
#